data_AF-A0A4R2YTS5-F1
#
_entry.id   AF-A0A4R2YTS5-F1
#
_cell.length_a   1.000
_cell.length_b   1.000
_cell.length_c   1.000
_cell.angle_alpha   90.00
_cell.angle_beta   90.00
_cell.angle_gamma   90.00
#
_symmetry.space_group_name_H-M   'P 1'
#
loop_
_entity.id
_entity.type
_entity.pdbx_description
1 polymer ?
#
loop_
_entity_poly.entity_id
_entity_poly.type
_entity_poly.pdbx_seq_one_letter_code
_entity_poly.pdbx_strand_id
1 'polypeptide(L)'
;MPQSYDYQEPRRLLSQQRLTSYESSLKTQNDAELFGAYCWNLAVTGAFYPLVQLLEVALRNALHNVALTHYPCPAGKFWYEEIPATPVLNPDGKFVIAPHAKKFSEKMKSAYKEARQTIVEKTGFILEPSIDQIIANTAFVTWEYLLDGAFYNGSDKRFLWPHQLTKAFKKLPRVTGVSNVQYLQRDAIRRRIEEIRHFRNRLAHNEPAWRVENLKSRSEVIAHLLEKLDNMLELLFWISPAFRRYIQDIGIENRIRQLLSLNELNRYMHIYEHYPIKNLESLYMLTEKSNNENCRFHFDINGLNGFLVPSNTRLMQ
;
A
#
# COMPACT_ATOMS: atom_id res chain seq x y z
N MET A 1 18.43 14.35 14.67
CA MET A 1 19.35 15.02 13.75
C MET A 1 20.22 16.08 14.44
N PRO A 2 20.99 15.81 15.51
CA PRO A 2 21.90 16.83 16.04
C PRO A 2 22.96 17.19 14.98
N GLN A 3 23.21 18.47 14.74
CA GLN A 3 24.28 18.88 13.82
C GLN A 3 25.68 18.44 14.30
N SER A 4 25.83 18.21 15.60
CA SER A 4 27.08 17.76 16.24
C SER A 4 27.35 16.26 16.13
N TYR A 5 26.50 15.49 15.44
CA TYR A 5 26.69 14.05 15.28
C TYR A 5 27.74 13.73 14.21
N ASP A 6 28.52 12.66 14.40
CA ASP A 6 29.45 12.17 13.38
C ASP A 6 28.70 11.30 12.35
N TYR A 7 28.48 11.85 11.16
CA TYR A 7 27.75 11.19 10.08
C TYR A 7 28.60 10.29 9.18
N GLN A 8 29.91 10.16 9.43
CA GLN A 8 30.80 9.35 8.59
C GLN A 8 30.38 7.88 8.52
N GLU A 9 30.11 7.28 9.68
CA GLU A 9 29.76 5.86 9.77
C GLU A 9 28.37 5.55 9.17
N PRO A 10 27.29 6.31 9.48
CA PRO A 10 26.01 6.15 8.76
C PRO A 10 26.14 6.32 7.25
N ARG A 11 26.95 7.27 6.77
CA ARG A 11 27.17 7.49 5.32
C ARG A 11 27.86 6.28 4.68
N ARG A 12 28.85 5.69 5.37
CA ARG A 12 29.54 4.47 4.95
C ARG A 12 28.59 3.27 4.84
N LEU A 13 27.70 3.09 5.82
CA LEU A 13 26.80 1.94 5.89
C LEU A 13 25.55 2.06 5.00
N LEU A 14 25.01 3.27 4.82
CA LEU A 14 23.78 3.48 4.04
C LEU A 14 24.02 3.69 2.54
N SER A 15 25.28 3.82 2.12
CA SER A 15 25.75 4.06 0.74
C SER A 15 25.30 5.38 0.12
N GLN A 16 26.21 6.02 -0.62
CA GLN A 16 25.95 7.32 -1.25
C GLN A 16 24.77 7.25 -2.24
N GLN A 17 24.67 6.15 -2.99
CA GLN A 17 23.63 5.96 -4.00
C GLN A 17 22.22 6.01 -3.43
N ARG A 18 22.01 5.50 -2.20
CA ARG A 18 20.72 5.60 -1.52
C ARG A 18 20.42 7.04 -1.11
N LEU A 19 21.42 7.78 -0.63
CA LEU A 19 21.28 9.13 -0.10
C LEU A 19 21.06 10.20 -1.18
N THR A 20 21.61 10.04 -2.39
CA THR A 20 21.51 11.03 -3.49
C THR A 20 20.06 11.41 -3.85
N SER A 21 19.14 10.47 -3.73
CA SER A 21 17.71 10.70 -3.98
C SER A 21 17.08 11.70 -3.01
N TYR A 22 17.51 11.68 -1.74
CA TYR A 22 17.03 12.58 -0.71
C TYR A 22 17.65 13.97 -0.88
N GLU A 23 18.95 14.04 -1.19
CA GLU A 23 19.66 15.30 -1.46
C GLU A 23 18.97 16.07 -2.59
N SER A 24 18.71 15.39 -3.71
CA SER A 24 18.12 15.99 -4.92
C SER A 24 16.64 16.36 -4.77
N SER A 25 15.79 15.46 -4.28
CA SER A 25 14.34 15.70 -4.20
C SER A 25 13.94 16.60 -3.02
N LEU A 26 14.68 16.57 -1.90
CA LEU A 26 14.33 17.30 -0.67
C LEU A 26 15.21 18.51 -0.40
N LYS A 27 16.24 18.78 -1.22
CA LYS A 27 17.10 19.96 -1.14
C LYS A 27 17.72 20.14 0.25
N THR A 28 18.32 19.08 0.77
CA THR A 28 18.98 19.05 2.08
C THR A 28 20.27 19.88 2.02
N GLN A 29 20.53 20.73 3.02
CA GLN A 29 21.70 21.63 3.02
C GLN A 29 22.92 21.06 3.76
N ASN A 30 22.72 20.09 4.64
CA ASN A 30 23.75 19.50 5.49
C ASN A 30 23.41 18.04 5.84
N ASP A 31 24.34 17.34 6.47
CA ASP A 31 24.17 15.94 6.85
C ASP A 31 22.98 15.74 7.82
N ALA A 32 22.78 16.64 8.78
CA ALA A 32 21.67 16.51 9.73
C ALA A 32 20.31 16.53 9.03
N GLU A 33 20.14 17.41 8.03
CA GLU A 33 18.96 17.46 7.17
C GLU A 33 18.82 16.20 6.31
N LEU A 34 19.92 15.71 5.71
CA LEU A 34 19.92 14.53 4.85
C LEU A 34 19.53 13.25 5.60
N PHE A 35 20.18 12.99 6.72
CA PHE A 35 19.87 11.82 7.55
C PHE A 35 18.51 11.98 8.25
N GLY A 36 18.09 13.21 8.56
CA GLY A 36 16.74 13.53 8.97
C GLY A 36 15.70 13.12 7.94
N ALA A 37 15.87 13.54 6.69
CA ALA A 37 15.01 13.17 5.57
C ALA A 37 14.98 11.65 5.31
N TYR A 38 16.12 10.97 5.45
CA TYR A 38 16.18 9.51 5.38
C TYR A 38 15.33 8.85 6.49
N CYS A 39 15.46 9.31 7.75
CA CYS A 39 14.66 8.83 8.86
C CYS A 39 13.17 9.16 8.72
N TRP A 40 12.83 10.29 8.12
CA TRP A 40 11.45 10.60 7.74
C TRP A 40 10.89 9.56 6.78
N ASN A 41 11.63 9.17 5.73
CA ASN A 41 11.19 8.12 4.81
C ASN A 41 11.03 6.76 5.49
N LEU A 42 11.90 6.40 6.44
CA LEU A 42 11.70 5.19 7.26
C LEU A 42 10.39 5.27 8.06
N ALA A 43 10.09 6.42 8.65
CA ALA A 43 8.85 6.62 9.39
C ALA A 43 7.61 6.56 8.48
N VAL A 44 7.68 7.19 7.30
CA VAL A 44 6.64 7.13 6.26
C VAL A 44 6.41 5.68 5.83
N THR A 45 7.47 4.97 5.47
CA THR A 45 7.42 3.55 5.07
C THR A 45 6.78 2.71 6.18
N GLY A 46 7.22 2.90 7.42
CA GLY A 46 6.65 2.29 8.63
C GLY A 46 5.14 2.51 8.76
N ALA A 47 4.68 3.74 8.54
CA ALA A 47 3.26 4.09 8.66
C ALA A 47 2.37 3.55 7.52
N PHE A 48 2.93 3.34 6.33
CA PHE A 48 2.18 2.74 5.21
C PHE A 48 1.99 1.22 5.36
N TYR A 49 2.88 0.51 6.06
CA TYR A 49 2.81 -0.95 6.16
C TYR A 49 1.47 -1.50 6.67
N PRO A 50 0.88 -0.99 7.77
CA PRO A 50 -0.43 -1.45 8.23
C PRO A 50 -1.52 -1.29 7.17
N LEU A 51 -1.54 -0.17 6.44
CA LEU A 51 -2.50 0.09 5.38
C LEU A 51 -2.34 -0.91 4.22
N VAL A 52 -1.10 -1.13 3.78
CA VAL A 52 -0.76 -2.09 2.74
C VAL A 52 -1.23 -3.49 3.13
N GLN A 53 -0.91 -3.95 4.34
CA GLN A 53 -1.26 -5.29 4.80
C GLN A 53 -2.78 -5.50 4.84
N LEU A 54 -3.53 -4.54 5.38
CA LEU A 54 -4.98 -4.60 5.44
C LEU A 54 -5.60 -4.59 4.04
N LEU A 55 -5.06 -3.80 3.11
CA LEU A 55 -5.49 -3.78 1.72
C LEU A 55 -5.22 -5.10 1.01
N GLU A 56 -4.02 -5.68 1.14
CA GLU A 56 -3.66 -6.96 0.51
C GLU A 56 -4.58 -8.09 1.01
N VAL A 57 -4.80 -8.18 2.33
CA VAL A 57 -5.69 -9.18 2.93
C VAL A 57 -7.14 -8.96 2.48
N ALA A 58 -7.63 -7.72 2.49
CA ALA A 58 -8.99 -7.41 2.06
C ALA A 58 -9.23 -7.74 0.59
N LEU A 59 -8.31 -7.37 -0.30
CA LEU A 59 -8.43 -7.67 -1.73
C LEU A 59 -8.42 -9.18 -1.96
N ARG A 60 -7.44 -9.87 -1.38
CA ARG A 60 -7.30 -11.32 -1.48
C ARG A 60 -8.58 -12.02 -1.06
N ASN A 61 -9.09 -11.70 0.11
CA ASN A 61 -10.27 -12.35 0.66
C ASN A 61 -11.52 -12.01 -0.17
N ALA A 62 -11.65 -10.76 -0.65
CA ALA A 62 -12.76 -10.37 -1.51
C ALA A 62 -12.77 -11.18 -2.82
N LEU A 63 -11.63 -11.33 -3.48
CA LEU A 63 -11.51 -12.08 -4.72
C LEU A 63 -11.64 -13.59 -4.51
N HIS A 64 -10.98 -14.12 -3.48
CA HIS A 64 -11.05 -15.54 -3.14
C HIS A 64 -12.49 -15.98 -2.85
N ASN A 65 -13.22 -15.24 -2.01
CA ASN A 65 -14.57 -15.62 -1.59
C ASN A 65 -15.55 -15.64 -2.76
N VAL A 66 -15.45 -14.68 -3.68
CA VAL A 66 -16.33 -14.70 -4.87
C VAL A 66 -16.00 -15.85 -5.80
N ALA A 67 -14.71 -16.18 -5.95
CA ALA A 67 -14.29 -17.28 -6.81
C ALA A 67 -14.69 -18.63 -6.22
N LEU A 68 -14.48 -18.82 -4.91
CA LEU A 68 -14.89 -20.03 -4.19
C LEU A 68 -16.41 -20.25 -4.27
N THR A 69 -17.20 -19.17 -4.13
CA THR A 69 -18.67 -19.25 -4.26
C THR A 69 -19.10 -19.57 -5.70
N HIS A 70 -18.37 -19.08 -6.70
CA HIS A 70 -18.71 -19.26 -8.10
C HIS A 70 -18.30 -20.62 -8.65
N TYR A 71 -17.19 -21.18 -8.16
CA TYR A 71 -16.64 -22.48 -8.55
C TYR A 71 -16.64 -23.42 -7.34
N PRO A 72 -17.78 -24.03 -6.99
CA PRO A 72 -17.83 -25.04 -5.95
C PRO A 72 -17.02 -26.26 -6.40
N CYS A 73 -15.99 -26.62 -5.63
CA CYS A 73 -15.11 -27.74 -5.95
C CYS A 73 -15.38 -28.95 -5.02
N PRO A 74 -15.35 -30.19 -5.55
CA PRO A 74 -15.35 -31.38 -4.72
C PRO A 74 -14.05 -31.49 -3.92
N ALA A 75 -14.02 -32.39 -2.93
CA ALA A 75 -12.85 -32.63 -2.09
C ALA A 75 -11.61 -32.96 -2.94
N GLY A 76 -10.47 -32.35 -2.60
CA GLY A 76 -9.19 -32.54 -3.31
C GLY A 76 -9.03 -31.71 -4.59
N LYS A 77 -9.96 -30.81 -4.90
CA LYS A 77 -9.84 -29.83 -5.99
C LYS A 77 -9.94 -28.41 -5.46
N PHE A 78 -9.28 -27.48 -6.14
CA PHE A 78 -9.34 -26.06 -5.80
C PHE A 78 -9.96 -25.21 -6.90
N TRP A 79 -10.69 -24.16 -6.52
CA TRP A 79 -11.42 -23.29 -7.47
C TRP A 79 -10.53 -22.69 -8.56
N TYR A 80 -9.26 -22.44 -8.25
CA TYR A 80 -8.30 -21.83 -9.18
C TYR A 80 -7.82 -22.80 -10.27
N GLU A 81 -8.18 -24.08 -10.17
CA GLU A 81 -7.92 -25.11 -11.17
C GLU A 81 -9.08 -25.22 -12.17
N GLU A 82 -10.28 -24.78 -11.78
CA GLU A 82 -11.51 -24.88 -12.55
C GLU A 82 -11.91 -23.56 -13.23
N ILE A 83 -11.23 -22.45 -12.89
CA ILE A 83 -11.51 -21.13 -13.48
C ILE A 83 -11.19 -21.11 -14.98
N PRO A 84 -12.16 -20.79 -15.86
CA PRO A 84 -11.91 -20.72 -17.30
C PRO A 84 -11.09 -19.49 -17.67
N ALA A 85 -10.23 -19.64 -18.66
CA ALA A 85 -9.47 -18.55 -19.26
C ALA A 85 -9.52 -18.65 -20.79
N THR A 86 -9.76 -17.53 -21.45
CA THR A 86 -9.75 -17.42 -22.90
C THR A 86 -8.32 -17.61 -23.41
N PRO A 87 -8.06 -18.58 -24.33
CA PRO A 87 -6.75 -18.76 -24.92
C PRO A 87 -6.41 -17.59 -25.86
N VAL A 88 -5.12 -17.37 -26.07
CA VAL A 88 -4.61 -16.37 -27.01
C VAL A 88 -3.90 -17.06 -28.16
N LEU A 89 -3.90 -16.43 -29.32
CA LEU A 89 -3.12 -16.91 -30.47
C LEU A 89 -1.64 -16.54 -30.26
N ASN A 90 -0.74 -17.51 -30.38
CA ASN A 90 0.69 -17.24 -30.41
C ASN A 90 1.13 -16.80 -31.83
N PRO A 91 2.37 -16.31 -32.01
CA PRO A 91 2.89 -15.94 -33.33
C PRO A 91 2.85 -17.07 -34.38
N ASP A 92 2.85 -18.33 -33.93
CA ASP A 92 2.77 -19.52 -34.81
C ASP A 92 1.31 -19.90 -35.17
N GLY A 93 0.32 -19.09 -34.81
CA GLY A 93 -1.10 -19.36 -35.10
C GLY A 93 -1.74 -20.44 -34.21
N LYS A 94 -1.09 -20.84 -33.12
CA LYS A 94 -1.61 -21.85 -32.17
C LYS A 94 -2.26 -21.17 -30.96
N PHE A 95 -3.40 -21.71 -30.53
CA PHE A 95 -4.03 -21.30 -29.28
C PHE A 95 -3.22 -21.77 -28.08
N VAL A 96 -2.82 -20.83 -27.22
CA VAL A 96 -2.06 -21.07 -25.99
C VAL A 96 -2.74 -20.38 -24.81
N ILE A 97 -2.40 -20.81 -23.58
CA ILE A 97 -2.87 -20.15 -22.36
C ILE A 97 -2.33 -18.71 -22.34
N ALA A 98 -3.21 -17.75 -22.06
CA ALA A 98 -2.82 -16.34 -21.94
C ALA A 98 -1.68 -16.15 -20.93
N PRO A 99 -0.67 -15.28 -21.19
CA PRO A 99 0.50 -15.13 -20.34
C PRO A 99 0.17 -14.86 -18.86
N HIS A 100 -0.81 -14.01 -18.57
CA HIS A 100 -1.22 -13.73 -17.19
C HIS A 100 -2.03 -14.87 -16.56
N ALA A 101 -2.85 -15.59 -17.32
CA ALA A 101 -3.53 -16.80 -16.83
C ALA A 101 -2.51 -17.90 -16.48
N LYS A 102 -1.45 -18.05 -17.29
CA LYS A 102 -0.33 -18.95 -17.00
C LYS A 102 0.40 -18.54 -15.71
N LYS A 103 0.79 -17.26 -15.59
CA LYS A 103 1.46 -16.72 -14.40
C LYS A 103 0.58 -16.84 -13.14
N PHE A 104 -0.73 -16.66 -13.26
CA PHE A 104 -1.68 -16.90 -12.17
C PHE A 104 -1.60 -18.36 -11.69
N SER A 105 -1.70 -19.34 -12.59
CA SER A 105 -1.58 -20.76 -12.25
C SER A 105 -0.23 -21.10 -11.61
N GLU A 106 0.87 -20.54 -12.13
CA GLU A 106 2.21 -20.71 -11.56
C GLU A 106 2.31 -20.15 -10.13
N LYS A 107 1.71 -18.98 -9.86
CA LYS A 107 1.68 -18.40 -8.51
C LYS A 107 0.84 -19.20 -7.53
N MET A 108 -0.31 -19.73 -7.96
CA MET A 108 -1.11 -20.64 -7.13
C MET A 108 -0.35 -21.93 -6.80
N LYS A 109 0.38 -22.49 -7.76
CA LYS A 109 1.26 -23.66 -7.52
C LYS A 109 2.41 -23.35 -6.57
N SER A 110 3.02 -22.17 -6.66
CA SER A 110 4.04 -21.72 -5.69
C SER A 110 3.46 -21.64 -4.28
N ALA A 111 2.30 -20.98 -4.14
CA ALA A 111 1.62 -20.84 -2.86
C ALA A 111 1.23 -22.19 -2.25
N TYR A 112 0.79 -23.16 -3.05
CA TYR A 112 0.53 -24.52 -2.60
C TYR A 112 1.81 -25.19 -2.05
N LYS A 113 2.94 -25.08 -2.77
CA LYS A 113 4.21 -25.65 -2.33
C LYS A 113 4.70 -25.01 -1.03
N GLU A 114 4.64 -23.68 -0.93
CA GLU A 114 5.02 -22.93 0.27
C GLU A 114 4.13 -23.28 1.48
N ALA A 115 2.81 -23.38 1.26
CA ALA A 115 1.87 -23.81 2.30
C ALA A 115 2.17 -25.24 2.79
N ARG A 116 2.42 -26.16 1.86
CA ARG A 116 2.77 -27.56 2.19
C ARG A 116 4.10 -27.65 2.93
N GLN A 117 5.11 -26.89 2.51
CA GLN A 117 6.40 -26.83 3.20
C GLN A 117 6.23 -26.31 4.63
N THR A 118 5.45 -25.25 4.82
CA THR A 118 5.17 -24.69 6.14
C THR A 118 4.50 -25.72 7.08
N ILE A 119 3.61 -26.56 6.56
CA ILE A 119 2.96 -27.63 7.35
C ILE A 119 3.98 -28.69 7.75
N VAL A 120 4.83 -29.13 6.82
CA VAL A 120 5.88 -30.12 7.10
C VAL A 120 6.85 -29.58 8.16
N GLU A 121 7.28 -28.32 8.05
CA GLU A 121 8.17 -27.69 9.03
C GLU A 121 7.56 -27.58 10.42
N LYS A 122 6.25 -27.33 10.52
CA LYS A 122 5.54 -27.19 11.81
C LYS A 122 5.11 -28.50 12.44
N THR A 123 4.78 -29.51 11.64
CA THR A 123 4.13 -30.74 12.11
C THR A 123 4.97 -32.00 11.92
N GLY A 124 5.96 -31.98 11.02
CA GLY A 124 6.72 -33.15 10.60
C GLY A 124 6.00 -34.07 9.61
N PHE A 125 4.72 -33.81 9.29
CA PHE A 125 3.91 -34.65 8.42
C PHE A 125 3.69 -34.04 7.03
N ILE A 126 3.67 -34.90 6.03
CA ILE A 126 3.36 -34.52 4.65
C ILE A 126 1.84 -34.57 4.46
N LEU A 127 1.18 -33.44 4.71
CA LEU A 127 -0.27 -33.28 4.56
C LEU A 127 -0.60 -32.36 3.39
N GLU A 128 -1.81 -32.49 2.84
CA GLU A 128 -2.34 -31.53 1.88
C GLU A 128 -2.71 -30.22 2.58
N PRO A 129 -2.29 -29.05 2.07
CA PRO A 129 -2.66 -27.77 2.63
C PRO A 129 -4.15 -27.47 2.37
N SER A 130 -4.80 -26.82 3.33
CA SER A 130 -6.15 -26.28 3.13
C SER A 130 -6.13 -25.12 2.14
N ILE A 131 -7.27 -24.81 1.53
CA ILE A 131 -7.39 -23.66 0.63
C ILE A 131 -6.98 -22.36 1.33
N ASP A 132 -7.37 -22.16 2.59
CA ASP A 132 -7.00 -20.98 3.37
C ASP A 132 -5.49 -20.86 3.56
N GLN A 133 -4.79 -21.97 3.79
CA GLN A 133 -3.33 -21.99 3.89
C GLN A 133 -2.66 -21.64 2.55
N ILE A 134 -3.21 -22.13 1.44
CA ILE A 134 -2.71 -21.79 0.10
C ILE A 134 -2.93 -20.30 -0.17
N ILE A 135 -4.16 -19.80 0.02
CA ILE A 135 -4.50 -18.39 -0.16
C ILE A 135 -3.64 -17.50 0.73
N ALA A 136 -3.38 -17.89 1.98
CA ALA A 136 -2.51 -17.18 2.90
C ALA A 136 -1.09 -16.95 2.35
N ASN A 137 -0.55 -17.90 1.58
CA ASN A 137 0.79 -17.86 0.98
C ASN A 137 0.83 -17.26 -0.43
N THR A 138 -0.29 -16.74 -0.95
CA THR A 138 -0.29 -16.10 -2.27
C THR A 138 0.44 -14.76 -2.26
N ALA A 139 1.33 -14.56 -3.24
CA ALA A 139 1.93 -13.25 -3.49
C ALA A 139 0.87 -12.24 -3.99
N PHE A 140 1.00 -10.97 -3.63
CA PHE A 140 0.02 -9.92 -4.00
C PHE A 140 -0.26 -9.85 -5.52
N VAL A 141 0.75 -10.04 -6.36
CA VAL A 141 0.63 -10.04 -7.84
C VAL A 141 -0.36 -11.09 -8.37
N THR A 142 -0.58 -12.18 -7.64
CA THR A 142 -1.52 -13.25 -8.02
C THR A 142 -2.92 -12.69 -8.26
N TRP A 143 -3.34 -11.77 -7.40
CA TRP A 143 -4.66 -11.15 -7.44
C TRP A 143 -4.80 -10.11 -8.56
N GLU A 144 -3.69 -9.52 -9.00
CA GLU A 144 -3.64 -8.69 -10.21
C GLU A 144 -3.84 -9.54 -11.48
N TYR A 145 -3.21 -10.72 -11.56
CA TYR A 145 -3.36 -11.63 -12.70
C TYR A 145 -4.78 -12.19 -12.82
N LEU A 146 -5.48 -12.41 -11.70
CA LEU A 146 -6.88 -12.86 -11.72
C LEU A 146 -7.83 -11.83 -12.38
N LEU A 147 -7.44 -10.55 -12.43
CA LEU A 147 -8.19 -9.49 -13.12
C LEU A 147 -7.75 -9.32 -14.58
N ASP A 148 -7.00 -10.25 -15.15
CA ASP A 148 -6.58 -10.19 -16.55
C ASP A 148 -7.75 -10.39 -17.55
N GLY A 149 -7.55 -9.91 -18.78
CA GLY A 149 -8.52 -10.06 -19.88
C GLY A 149 -8.87 -11.50 -20.20
N ALA A 150 -7.94 -12.43 -19.97
CA ALA A 150 -8.17 -13.85 -20.17
C ALA A 150 -9.32 -14.39 -19.30
N PHE A 151 -9.57 -13.83 -18.11
CA PHE A 151 -10.65 -14.27 -17.22
C PHE A 151 -11.98 -13.51 -17.44
N TYR A 152 -12.10 -12.79 -18.56
CA TYR A 152 -13.27 -12.01 -18.92
C TYR A 152 -13.99 -12.60 -20.14
N ASN A 153 -15.25 -12.97 -19.96
CA ASN A 153 -16.17 -13.27 -21.06
C ASN A 153 -17.60 -12.92 -20.64
N GLY A 154 -18.16 -11.86 -21.24
CA GLY A 154 -19.52 -11.40 -20.92
C GLY A 154 -20.63 -12.33 -21.42
N SER A 155 -20.33 -13.22 -22.36
CA SER A 155 -21.31 -14.14 -22.95
C SER A 155 -21.33 -15.50 -22.27
N ASP A 156 -20.27 -15.87 -21.53
CA ASP A 156 -20.14 -17.15 -20.86
C ASP A 156 -20.20 -16.99 -19.34
N LYS A 157 -21.30 -17.45 -18.74
CA LYS A 157 -21.56 -17.36 -17.29
C LYS A 157 -20.58 -18.15 -16.42
N ARG A 158 -19.74 -19.01 -17.03
CA ARG A 158 -18.67 -19.72 -16.33
C ARG A 158 -17.47 -18.81 -16.02
N PHE A 159 -17.33 -17.67 -16.70
CA PHE A 159 -16.21 -16.75 -16.46
C PHE A 159 -16.47 -15.88 -15.23
N LEU A 160 -15.40 -15.67 -14.46
CA LEU A 160 -15.45 -14.88 -13.22
C LEU A 160 -15.87 -13.44 -13.53
N TRP A 161 -15.32 -12.86 -14.60
CA TRP A 161 -15.64 -11.52 -15.04
C TRP A 161 -16.50 -11.54 -16.31
N PRO A 162 -17.51 -10.67 -16.41
CA PRO A 162 -17.87 -9.61 -15.46
C PRO A 162 -18.78 -10.07 -14.29
N HIS A 163 -19.28 -11.30 -14.31
CA HIS A 163 -20.40 -11.77 -13.48
C HIS A 163 -20.24 -11.60 -11.97
N GLN A 164 -19.01 -11.71 -11.44
CA GLN A 164 -18.76 -11.56 -10.00
C GLN A 164 -18.18 -10.19 -9.60
N LEU A 165 -18.05 -9.24 -10.53
CA LEU A 165 -17.34 -7.97 -10.30
C LEU A 165 -17.98 -7.15 -9.18
N THR A 166 -19.30 -7.00 -9.17
CA THR A 166 -20.05 -6.25 -8.14
C THR A 166 -20.14 -6.99 -6.80
N LYS A 167 -19.85 -8.30 -6.78
CA LYS A 167 -19.77 -9.06 -5.54
C LYS A 167 -18.42 -8.85 -4.86
N ALA A 168 -17.34 -8.84 -5.64
CA ALA A 168 -15.96 -8.61 -5.19
C ALA A 168 -15.73 -7.14 -4.80
N PHE A 169 -16.29 -6.22 -5.58
CA PHE A 169 -16.14 -4.78 -5.38
C PHE A 169 -17.52 -4.16 -5.17
N LYS A 170 -17.80 -3.69 -3.94
CA LYS A 170 -19.08 -3.05 -3.59
C LYS A 170 -19.28 -1.69 -4.25
N LYS A 171 -18.19 -1.06 -4.70
CA LYS A 171 -18.21 0.15 -5.54
C LYS A 171 -17.26 -0.06 -6.71
N LEU A 172 -17.58 0.55 -7.85
CA LEU A 172 -16.80 0.44 -9.07
C LEU A 172 -16.26 1.81 -9.47
N PRO A 173 -15.08 1.87 -10.12
CA PRO A 173 -14.55 3.12 -10.65
C PRO A 173 -15.50 3.73 -11.67
N ARG A 174 -15.49 5.06 -11.75
CA ARG A 174 -16.13 5.79 -12.84
C ARG A 174 -15.25 5.67 -14.08
N VAL A 175 -15.86 5.35 -15.21
CA VAL A 175 -15.18 5.24 -16.51
C VAL A 175 -15.96 6.03 -17.55
N THR A 176 -15.25 6.58 -18.55
CA THR A 176 -15.81 7.48 -19.57
C THR A 176 -16.35 6.76 -20.80
N GLY A 177 -16.15 5.44 -20.92
CA GLY A 177 -16.62 4.65 -22.06
C GLY A 177 -18.10 4.31 -21.99
N VAL A 178 -18.78 4.33 -23.15
CA VAL A 178 -20.21 4.01 -23.27
C VAL A 178 -20.48 2.52 -23.55
N SER A 179 -19.49 1.77 -24.03
CA SER A 179 -19.58 0.33 -24.30
C SER A 179 -18.59 -0.45 -23.43
N ASN A 180 -18.92 -1.71 -23.12
CA ASN A 180 -18.08 -2.60 -22.30
C ASN A 180 -17.66 -1.98 -20.96
N VAL A 181 -18.56 -1.23 -20.30
CA VAL A 181 -18.29 -0.49 -19.05
C VAL A 181 -17.64 -1.38 -17.98
N GLN A 182 -18.14 -2.60 -17.77
CA GLN A 182 -17.59 -3.52 -16.78
C GLN A 182 -16.19 -4.02 -17.12
N TYR A 183 -15.85 -4.13 -18.42
CA TYR A 183 -14.48 -4.43 -18.85
C TYR A 183 -13.54 -3.28 -18.46
N LEU A 184 -13.93 -2.04 -18.77
CA LEU A 184 -13.16 -0.84 -18.44
C LEU A 184 -13.00 -0.66 -16.93
N GLN A 185 -14.06 -0.93 -16.17
CA GLN A 185 -14.02 -0.87 -14.70
C GLN A 185 -13.07 -1.91 -14.12
N ARG A 186 -13.11 -3.14 -14.62
CA ARG A 186 -12.21 -4.22 -14.21
C ARG A 186 -10.75 -3.89 -14.53
N ASP A 187 -10.49 -3.30 -15.71
CA ASP A 187 -9.17 -2.87 -16.13
C ASP A 187 -8.64 -1.69 -15.27
N ALA A 188 -9.50 -0.74 -14.92
CA ALA A 188 -9.16 0.34 -13.97
C ALA A 188 -8.80 -0.20 -12.58
N ILE A 189 -9.55 -1.18 -12.07
CA ILE A 189 -9.23 -1.86 -10.80
C ILE A 189 -7.88 -2.58 -10.90
N ARG A 190 -7.64 -3.31 -12.00
CA ARG A 190 -6.37 -4.02 -12.23
C ARG A 190 -5.18 -3.05 -12.23
N ARG A 191 -5.27 -1.94 -12.97
CA ARG A 191 -4.23 -0.90 -13.00
C ARG A 191 -3.97 -0.31 -11.62
N ARG A 192 -5.03 -0.05 -10.85
CA ARG A 192 -4.87 0.46 -9.47
C ARG A 192 -4.13 -0.53 -8.57
N ILE A 193 -4.42 -1.83 -8.69
CA ILE A 193 -3.70 -2.88 -7.94
C ILE A 193 -2.23 -2.94 -8.37
N GLU A 194 -1.95 -2.84 -9.67
CA GLU A 194 -0.59 -2.79 -10.21
C GLU A 194 0.19 -1.59 -9.65
N GLU A 195 -0.40 -0.39 -9.68
CA GLU A 195 0.19 0.83 -9.10
C GLU A 195 0.53 0.66 -7.62
N ILE A 196 -0.41 0.14 -6.83
CA ILE A 196 -0.23 -0.09 -5.39
C ILE A 196 0.84 -1.15 -5.13
N ARG A 197 0.87 -2.22 -5.92
CA ARG A 197 1.90 -3.27 -5.84
C ARG A 197 3.30 -2.70 -6.11
N HIS A 198 3.44 -1.86 -7.13
CA HIS A 198 4.72 -1.19 -7.41
C HIS A 198 5.15 -0.29 -6.26
N PHE A 199 4.24 0.52 -5.72
CA PHE A 199 4.52 1.37 -4.56
C PHE A 199 4.93 0.51 -3.34
N ARG A 200 4.15 -0.52 -3.02
CA ARG A 200 4.43 -1.45 -1.93
C ARG A 200 5.80 -2.09 -2.04
N ASN A 201 6.19 -2.55 -3.23
CA ASN A 201 7.50 -3.19 -3.42
C ASN A 201 8.65 -2.23 -3.08
N ARG A 202 8.49 -0.94 -3.40
CA ARG A 202 9.49 0.07 -3.03
C ARG A 202 9.57 0.28 -1.52
N LEU A 203 8.42 0.33 -0.86
CA LEU A 203 8.35 0.37 0.60
C LEU A 203 9.07 -0.84 1.23
N ALA A 204 8.84 -2.04 0.68
CA ALA A 204 9.48 -3.29 1.13
C ALA A 204 11.01 -3.28 1.01
N HIS A 205 11.56 -2.58 0.02
CA HIS A 205 13.00 -2.47 -0.20
C HIS A 205 13.66 -1.30 0.56
N ASN A 206 12.89 -0.53 1.34
CA ASN A 206 13.33 0.72 1.99
C ASN A 206 13.99 1.69 0.99
N GLU A 207 13.48 1.69 -0.24
CA GLU A 207 13.80 2.72 -1.22
C GLU A 207 13.13 4.05 -0.83
N PRO A 208 13.56 5.18 -1.40
CA PRO A 208 12.75 6.39 -1.36
C PRO A 208 11.34 6.08 -1.86
N ALA A 209 10.31 6.47 -1.10
CA ALA A 209 8.93 6.17 -1.44
C ALA A 209 8.47 6.83 -2.77
N TRP A 210 9.26 7.76 -3.32
CA TRP A 210 9.04 8.48 -4.58
C TRP A 210 10.18 8.28 -5.58
N ARG A 211 9.98 8.55 -6.88
CA ARG A 211 11.05 8.46 -7.91
C ARG A 211 11.76 9.80 -8.07
N VAL A 212 13.08 9.76 -8.24
CA VAL A 212 13.97 10.94 -8.28
C VAL A 212 13.77 11.79 -9.53
N GLU A 213 13.51 11.17 -10.68
CA GLU A 213 13.49 11.85 -11.99
C GLU A 213 12.34 12.88 -12.15
N ASN A 214 11.31 12.80 -11.29
CA ASN A 214 10.07 13.54 -11.50
C ASN A 214 9.80 14.64 -10.47
N LEU A 215 10.47 14.67 -9.31
CA LEU A 215 10.09 15.53 -8.18
C LEU A 215 11.29 16.33 -7.65
N LYS A 216 11.16 17.66 -7.67
CA LYS A 216 12.24 18.62 -7.36
C LYS A 216 11.95 19.50 -6.14
N SER A 217 10.86 19.24 -5.41
CA SER A 217 10.54 19.97 -4.19
C SER A 217 9.93 19.08 -3.11
N ARG A 218 10.11 19.49 -1.84
CA ARG A 218 9.52 18.81 -0.67
C ARG A 218 7.99 18.70 -0.79
N SER A 219 7.34 19.75 -1.27
CA SER A 219 5.89 19.79 -1.49
C SER A 219 5.43 18.81 -2.58
N GLU A 220 6.17 18.71 -3.69
CA GLU A 220 5.90 17.72 -4.74
C GLU A 220 6.04 16.28 -4.25
N VAL A 221 7.08 15.99 -3.44
CA VAL A 221 7.27 14.66 -2.83
C VAL A 221 6.09 14.32 -1.92
N ILE A 222 5.70 15.24 -1.04
CA ILE A 222 4.55 15.04 -0.14
C ILE A 222 3.26 14.84 -0.93
N ALA A 223 2.99 15.69 -1.93
CA ALA A 223 1.80 15.59 -2.78
C ALA A 223 1.73 14.24 -3.51
N HIS A 224 2.86 13.76 -4.04
CA HIS A 224 2.94 12.45 -4.68
C HIS A 224 2.62 11.31 -3.72
N LEU A 225 3.12 11.36 -2.48
CA LEU A 225 2.84 10.33 -1.47
C LEU A 225 1.39 10.38 -0.98
N LEU A 226 0.81 11.57 -0.88
CA LEU A 226 -0.62 11.75 -0.60
C LEU A 226 -1.49 11.15 -1.72
N GLU A 227 -1.10 11.33 -2.99
CA GLU A 227 -1.76 10.68 -4.13
C GLU A 227 -1.69 9.14 -4.01
N LYS A 228 -0.55 8.57 -3.60
CA LYS A 228 -0.45 7.12 -3.35
C LYS A 228 -1.36 6.65 -2.22
N LEU A 229 -1.45 7.42 -1.13
CA LEU A 229 -2.40 7.17 -0.05
C LEU A 229 -3.84 7.19 -0.57
N ASP A 230 -4.24 8.24 -1.28
CA ASP A 230 -5.60 8.39 -1.81
C ASP A 230 -5.95 7.24 -2.77
N ASN A 231 -4.99 6.81 -3.60
CA ASN A 231 -5.17 5.68 -4.51
C ASN A 231 -5.44 4.36 -3.77
N MET A 232 -4.74 4.11 -2.65
CA MET A 232 -4.99 2.94 -1.80
C MET A 232 -6.34 3.00 -1.11
N LEU A 233 -6.71 4.18 -0.59
CA LEU A 233 -7.98 4.42 0.08
C LEU A 233 -9.18 4.29 -0.87
N GLU A 234 -9.01 4.70 -2.13
CA GLU A 234 -10.01 4.52 -3.17
C GLU A 234 -10.18 3.03 -3.55
N LEU A 235 -9.11 2.24 -3.66
CA LEU A 235 -9.24 0.79 -3.86
C LEU A 235 -9.95 0.12 -2.68
N LEU A 236 -9.64 0.51 -1.44
CA LEU A 236 -10.37 0.03 -0.26
C LEU A 236 -11.86 0.38 -0.32
N PHE A 237 -12.20 1.58 -0.80
CA PHE A 237 -13.58 1.99 -1.00
C PHE A 237 -14.28 1.15 -2.08
N TRP A 238 -13.60 0.80 -3.16
CA TRP A 238 -14.11 -0.11 -4.19
C TRP A 238 -14.37 -1.51 -3.63
N ILE A 239 -13.45 -2.05 -2.84
CA ILE A 239 -13.62 -3.35 -2.17
C ILE A 239 -14.80 -3.30 -1.19
N SER A 240 -14.78 -2.35 -0.24
CA SER A 240 -15.83 -2.20 0.77
C SER A 240 -15.79 -0.80 1.42
N PRO A 241 -16.82 0.05 1.21
CA PRO A 241 -16.94 1.33 1.91
C PRO A 241 -16.93 1.21 3.44
N ALA A 242 -17.53 0.14 3.98
CA ALA A 242 -17.53 -0.12 5.42
C ALA A 242 -16.12 -0.41 5.95
N PHE A 243 -15.32 -1.18 5.20
CA PHE A 243 -13.94 -1.45 5.58
C PHE A 243 -13.05 -0.21 5.43
N ARG A 244 -13.26 0.60 4.38
CA ARG A 244 -12.62 1.91 4.24
C ARG A 244 -12.91 2.83 5.44
N ARG A 245 -14.14 2.78 5.96
CA ARG A 245 -14.53 3.52 7.17
C ARG A 245 -13.83 3.00 8.42
N TYR A 246 -13.74 1.68 8.58
CA TYR A 246 -12.98 1.05 9.66
C TYR A 246 -11.51 1.52 9.68
N ILE A 247 -10.81 1.53 8.53
CA ILE A 247 -9.43 2.05 8.40
C ILE A 247 -9.31 3.51 8.86
N GLN A 248 -10.33 4.30 8.57
CA GLN A 248 -10.46 5.69 9.00
C GLN A 248 -10.57 5.80 10.52
N ASP A 249 -11.49 5.03 11.11
CA ASP A 249 -11.79 5.09 12.54
C ASP A 249 -10.63 4.58 13.42
N ILE A 250 -9.81 3.64 12.91
CA ILE A 250 -8.60 3.18 13.60
C ILE A 250 -7.40 4.13 13.46
N GLY A 251 -7.51 5.22 12.68
CA GLY A 251 -6.51 6.29 12.67
C GLY A 251 -5.32 6.12 11.72
N ILE A 252 -5.27 5.04 10.94
CA ILE A 252 -4.14 4.78 10.01
C ILE A 252 -3.98 5.93 9.00
N GLU A 253 -5.09 6.39 8.40
CA GLU A 253 -5.05 7.50 7.44
C GLU A 253 -4.51 8.78 8.09
N ASN A 254 -4.98 9.12 9.28
CA ASN A 254 -4.56 10.33 10.00
C ASN A 254 -3.07 10.26 10.35
N ARG A 255 -2.57 9.09 10.75
CA ARG A 255 -1.15 8.88 11.05
C ARG A 255 -0.26 9.08 9.82
N ILE A 256 -0.66 8.52 8.68
CA ILE A 256 0.08 8.70 7.42
C ILE A 256 0.03 10.18 7.00
N ARG A 257 -1.13 10.82 6.99
CA ARG A 257 -1.27 12.25 6.63
C ARG A 257 -0.46 13.18 7.51
N GLN A 258 -0.37 12.90 8.82
CA GLN A 258 0.49 13.65 9.73
C GLN A 258 1.95 13.60 9.27
N LEU A 259 2.49 12.40 9.00
CA LEU A 259 3.86 12.24 8.53
C LEU A 259 4.08 12.86 7.14
N LEU A 260 3.06 12.83 6.29
CA LEU A 260 3.04 13.48 4.98
C LEU A 260 2.66 14.97 5.09
N SER A 261 3.28 15.69 6.01
CA SER A 261 3.19 17.14 6.15
C SER A 261 4.58 17.77 6.07
N LEU A 262 4.63 19.01 5.56
CA LEU A 262 5.89 19.78 5.55
C LEU A 262 6.41 20.00 6.97
N ASN A 263 5.50 20.20 7.93
CA ASN A 263 5.84 20.38 9.33
C ASN A 263 6.55 19.15 9.89
N GLU A 264 6.04 17.93 9.66
CA GLU A 264 6.72 16.71 10.11
C GLU A 264 8.04 16.47 9.38
N LEU A 265 8.09 16.66 8.06
CA LEU A 265 9.35 16.53 7.31
C LEU A 265 10.41 17.50 7.86
N ASN A 266 10.06 18.78 8.02
CA ASN A 266 10.95 19.79 8.58
C ASN A 266 11.37 19.43 10.02
N ARG A 267 10.47 18.83 10.82
CA ARG A 267 10.80 18.32 12.15
C ARG A 267 11.93 17.28 12.09
N TYR A 268 11.81 16.29 11.21
CA TYR A 268 12.85 15.28 11.00
C TYR A 268 14.17 15.90 10.50
N MET A 269 14.08 16.93 9.66
CA MET A 269 15.23 17.68 9.13
C MET A 269 15.81 18.70 10.12
N HIS A 270 15.25 18.86 11.32
CA HIS A 270 15.66 19.87 12.31
C HIS A 270 15.47 21.33 11.86
N ILE A 271 14.48 21.58 11.01
CA ILE A 271 14.08 22.90 10.51
C ILE A 271 12.71 23.28 11.11
N TYR A 272 12.54 23.13 12.42
CA TYR A 272 11.27 23.37 13.10
C TYR A 272 11.35 24.55 14.08
N GLU A 273 10.21 25.20 14.26
CA GLU A 273 10.08 26.36 15.15
C GLU A 273 9.73 25.93 16.58
N HIS A 274 10.21 26.70 17.56
CA HIS A 274 9.78 26.60 18.95
C HIS A 274 8.77 27.72 19.26
N TYR A 275 7.57 27.33 19.65
CA TYR A 275 6.50 28.26 19.99
C TYR A 275 6.59 28.66 21.46
N PRO A 276 6.77 29.95 21.80
CA PRO A 276 6.85 30.39 23.19
C PRO A 276 5.47 30.37 23.85
N ILE A 277 5.34 29.65 24.97
CA ILE A 277 4.10 29.55 25.74
C ILE A 277 4.22 30.44 26.97
N LYS A 278 3.46 31.54 26.95
CA LYS A 278 3.48 32.57 28.00
C LYS A 278 2.36 32.38 29.02
N ASN A 279 1.27 31.73 28.61
CA ASN A 279 0.06 31.53 29.41
C ASN A 279 -0.77 30.36 28.86
N LEU A 280 -1.82 29.99 29.59
CA LEU A 280 -2.75 28.93 29.19
C LEU A 280 -3.42 29.19 27.84
N GLU A 281 -3.71 30.45 27.49
CA GLU A 281 -4.29 30.81 26.20
C GLU A 281 -3.36 30.46 25.03
N SER A 282 -2.08 30.79 25.13
CA SER A 282 -1.09 30.43 24.10
C SER A 282 -0.94 28.92 23.93
N LEU A 283 -1.07 28.14 25.03
CA LEU A 283 -1.05 26.69 24.98
C LEU A 283 -2.32 26.11 24.33
N TYR A 284 -3.47 26.66 24.68
CA TYR A 284 -4.76 26.31 24.08
C TYR A 284 -4.74 26.54 22.56
N MET A 285 -4.32 27.72 22.10
CA MET A 285 -4.22 28.05 20.69
C MET A 285 -3.26 27.12 19.93
N LEU A 286 -2.12 26.77 20.53
CA LEU A 286 -1.19 25.82 19.90
C LEU A 286 -1.74 24.40 19.86
N THR A 287 -2.53 24.00 20.86
CA THR A 287 -3.20 22.70 20.90
C THR A 287 -4.32 22.62 19.86
N GLU A 288 -5.13 23.67 19.73
CA GLU A 288 -6.14 23.78 18.69
C GLU A 288 -5.49 23.72 17.29
N LYS A 289 -4.41 24.47 17.08
CA LYS A 289 -3.62 24.42 15.84
C LYS A 289 -3.08 23.01 15.58
N SER A 290 -2.50 22.35 16.60
CA SER A 290 -2.00 20.97 16.50
C SER A 290 -3.08 20.02 16.01
N ASN A 291 -4.26 20.04 16.64
CA ASN A 291 -5.39 19.19 16.28
C ASN A 291 -5.90 19.51 14.87
N ASN A 292 -6.15 20.77 14.56
CA ASN A 292 -6.70 21.18 13.26
C ASN A 292 -5.78 20.85 12.09
N GLU A 293 -4.46 21.05 12.26
CA GLU A 293 -3.46 20.79 11.22
C GLU A 293 -2.92 19.35 11.23
N ASN A 294 -3.32 18.53 12.21
CA ASN A 294 -2.79 17.18 12.42
C ASN A 294 -1.25 17.13 12.53
N CYS A 295 -0.65 18.18 13.10
CA CYS A 295 0.79 18.38 13.15
C CYS A 295 1.31 18.43 14.59
N ARG A 296 2.54 17.96 14.81
CA ARG A 296 3.22 18.10 16.10
C ARG A 296 3.92 19.45 16.17
N PHE A 297 3.83 20.11 17.30
CA PHE A 297 4.48 21.40 17.51
C PHE A 297 5.42 21.35 18.71
N HIS A 298 6.60 21.94 18.56
CA HIS A 298 7.54 22.14 19.65
C HIS A 298 7.26 23.46 20.34
N PHE A 299 7.35 23.48 21.66
CA PHE A 299 7.10 24.68 22.43
C PHE A 299 8.13 24.85 23.54
N ASP A 300 8.24 26.07 24.04
CA ASP A 300 9.07 26.40 25.19
C ASP A 300 8.23 27.07 26.29
N ILE A 301 8.40 26.62 27.54
CA ILE A 301 7.86 27.25 28.73
C ILE A 301 9.04 27.58 29.65
N ASN A 302 9.44 28.85 29.72
CA ASN A 302 10.52 29.33 30.59
C ASN A 302 11.83 28.54 30.44
N GLY A 303 12.23 28.19 29.21
CA GLY A 303 13.41 27.39 28.93
C GLY A 303 13.21 25.88 29.00
N LEU A 304 12.01 25.41 29.37
CA LEU A 304 11.64 24.00 29.29
C LEU A 304 11.02 23.69 27.92
N ASN A 305 11.72 22.86 27.16
CA ASN A 305 11.24 22.37 25.87
C ASN A 305 10.19 21.26 26.05
N GLY A 306 9.07 21.41 25.34
CA GLY A 306 8.01 20.41 25.23
C GLY A 306 7.58 20.20 23.78
N PHE A 307 6.68 19.25 23.57
CA PHE A 307 6.01 19.07 22.29
C PHE A 307 4.55 18.67 22.47
N LEU A 308 3.69 19.15 21.57
CA LEU A 308 2.30 18.78 21.47
C LEU A 308 2.10 17.77 20.34
N VAL A 309 1.20 16.82 20.58
CA VAL A 309 0.78 15.81 19.60
C VAL A 309 -0.73 15.95 19.42
N PRO A 310 -1.24 15.93 18.18
CA PRO A 310 -2.67 16.08 17.95
C PRO A 310 -3.47 14.88 18.43
N SER A 311 -4.69 15.16 18.90
CA SER A 311 -5.68 14.16 19.34
C SER A 311 -6.73 13.94 18.25
N ASN A 312 -6.28 13.45 17.09
CA ASN A 312 -7.13 13.30 15.89
C ASN A 312 -7.66 11.88 15.66
N THR A 313 -7.34 10.95 16.56
CA THR A 313 -7.80 9.57 16.48
C THR A 313 -8.31 9.15 17.86
N ARG A 314 -9.44 8.42 17.90
CA ARG A 314 -9.97 7.88 19.16
C ARG A 314 -9.13 6.72 19.70
N LEU A 315 -8.36 6.09 18.81
CA LEU A 315 -7.39 5.06 19.11
C LEU A 315 -6.02 5.71 19.00
N MET A 316 -5.33 5.93 20.12
CA MET A 316 -3.94 6.39 20.10
C MET A 316 -3.10 5.32 19.39
N GLN A 317 -2.58 5.65 18.21
CA GLN A 317 -1.58 4.85 17.48
C GLN A 317 -0.18 5.45 17.66
#